data_AF-A0A5J4TVI2-F1
#
_entry.id   AF-A0A5J4TVI2-F1
#
_cell.length_a   1.000
_cell.length_b   1.000
_cell.length_c   1.000
_cell.angle_alpha   90.00
_cell.angle_beta   90.00
_cell.angle_gamma   90.00
#
_symmetry.space_group_name_H-M   'P 1'
#
loop_
_entity.id
_entity.type
_entity.pdbx_description
1 polymer ?
#
loop_
_entity_poly.entity_id
_entity_poly.type
_entity_poly.pdbx_seq_one_letter_code
_entity_poly.pdbx_strand_id
1 'polypeptide(L)'
;MYQCDGIEDSSEINQNEQLKTIDILVVESEWEQNKISHAFVIANKQALTGLIFCPHCHSKAFDPKDKNYSRDYEKHIIKCGNNGGKIIKKVKLDYVQKPYCPHIMQNKTYQYLLANGRENEYKPTQYFITYDLETVPKKVNKNFMIIAACSNAIKYAM
;
A
#
# COMPACT_ATOMS: atom_id res chain seq x y z
N MET A 1 -37.87 -7.59 -5.56
CA MET A 1 -37.17 -8.82 -5.97
C MET A 1 -36.19 -8.42 -7.06
N TYR A 2 -34.90 -8.46 -6.79
CA TYR A 2 -33.88 -8.38 -7.84
C TYR A 2 -33.11 -9.70 -7.78
N GLN A 3 -33.30 -10.52 -8.81
CA GLN A 3 -32.55 -11.74 -9.04
C GLN A 3 -31.23 -11.31 -9.68
N CYS A 4 -30.10 -11.61 -9.03
CA CYS A 4 -28.79 -11.55 -9.65
C CYS A 4 -28.41 -12.99 -9.98
N ASP A 5 -28.40 -13.32 -11.27
CA ASP A 5 -27.96 -14.63 -11.74
C ASP A 5 -26.45 -14.78 -11.51
N GLY A 6 -26.08 -15.88 -10.84
CA GLY A 6 -24.69 -16.22 -10.56
C GLY A 6 -23.97 -16.61 -11.84
N ILE A 7 -22.81 -15.97 -12.08
CA ILE A 7 -21.84 -16.47 -13.05
C ILE A 7 -21.01 -17.51 -12.31
N GLU A 8 -21.25 -18.78 -12.62
CA GLU A 8 -20.42 -19.91 -12.20
C GLU A 8 -19.14 -19.93 -13.04
N ASP A 9 -18.07 -19.31 -12.55
CA ASP A 9 -16.73 -19.50 -13.11
C ASP A 9 -16.22 -20.89 -12.76
N SER A 10 -16.59 -21.86 -13.59
CA SER A 10 -15.93 -23.16 -13.66
C SER A 10 -14.85 -23.12 -14.73
N SER A 11 -13.65 -22.72 -14.35
CA SER A 11 -12.44 -23.09 -15.10
C SER A 11 -11.40 -23.67 -14.15
N GLU A 12 -11.31 -25.00 -14.16
CA GLU A 12 -10.18 -25.72 -13.60
C GLU A 12 -8.93 -25.37 -14.40
N ILE A 13 -8.14 -24.41 -13.92
CA ILE A 13 -6.87 -24.06 -14.55
C ILE A 13 -5.81 -25.06 -14.08
N ASN A 14 -5.37 -25.88 -15.03
CA ASN A 14 -4.27 -26.83 -14.96
C ASN A 14 -3.01 -26.18 -14.35
N GLN A 15 -2.46 -26.75 -13.26
CA GLN A 15 -1.39 -26.13 -12.44
C GLN A 15 0.02 -26.18 -13.05
N ASN A 16 0.20 -26.42 -14.35
CA ASN A 16 1.53 -26.61 -14.95
C ASN A 16 1.82 -25.75 -16.19
N GLU A 17 1.16 -24.60 -16.35
CA GLU A 17 1.63 -23.58 -17.27
C GLU A 17 2.62 -22.66 -16.56
N GLN A 18 3.90 -22.81 -16.88
CA GLN A 18 4.95 -21.90 -16.47
C GLN A 18 4.65 -20.51 -17.08
N LEU A 19 4.09 -19.60 -16.28
CA LEU A 19 3.74 -18.25 -16.70
C LEU A 19 4.96 -17.57 -17.34
N LYS A 20 4.85 -17.22 -18.62
CA LYS A 20 5.90 -16.49 -19.34
C LYS A 20 5.89 -15.04 -18.88
N THR A 21 6.91 -14.63 -18.13
CA THR A 21 7.14 -13.24 -17.77
C THR A 21 7.77 -12.48 -18.93
N ILE A 22 7.19 -11.32 -19.29
CA ILE A 22 7.70 -10.43 -20.33
C ILE A 22 8.12 -9.11 -19.67
N ASP A 23 9.33 -8.63 -19.97
CA ASP A 23 9.81 -7.32 -19.53
C ASP A 23 9.43 -6.26 -20.59
N ILE A 24 8.82 -5.15 -20.17
CA ILE A 24 8.36 -4.07 -21.04
C ILE A 24 9.01 -2.75 -20.61
N LEU A 25 9.57 -2.01 -21.56
CA LEU A 25 10.03 -0.64 -21.39
C LEU A 25 9.01 0.31 -21.99
N VAL A 26 8.51 1.24 -21.18
CA VAL A 26 7.64 2.32 -21.65
C VAL A 26 8.46 3.60 -21.75
N VAL A 27 8.44 4.24 -22.92
CA VAL A 27 9.16 5.49 -23.20
C VAL A 27 8.16 6.52 -23.70
N GLU A 28 8.17 7.71 -23.11
CA GLU A 28 7.35 8.83 -23.57
C GLU A 28 8.15 9.73 -24.50
N SER A 29 7.53 10.19 -25.57
CA SER A 29 8.08 11.16 -26.52
C SER A 29 7.04 12.22 -26.85
N GLU A 30 7.47 13.44 -27.17
CA GLU A 30 6.59 14.52 -27.60
C GLU A 30 6.77 14.77 -29.10
N TRP A 31 5.67 14.78 -29.84
CA TRP A 31 5.64 15.14 -31.26
C TRP A 31 4.45 16.06 -31.52
N GLU A 32 4.70 17.25 -32.08
CA GLU A 32 3.67 18.26 -32.37
C GLU A 32 2.70 18.54 -31.19
N GLN A 33 3.25 18.77 -29.98
CA GLN A 33 2.47 19.01 -28.74
C GLN A 33 1.63 17.81 -28.25
N ASN A 34 1.72 16.65 -28.89
CA ASN A 34 1.11 15.40 -28.41
C ASN A 34 2.15 14.52 -27.69
N LYS A 35 1.74 13.97 -26.54
CA LYS A 35 2.51 12.95 -25.82
C LYS A 35 2.20 11.58 -26.39
N ILE A 36 3.24 10.89 -26.86
CA ILE A 36 3.17 9.55 -27.43
C ILE A 36 3.93 8.61 -26.49
N SER A 37 3.31 7.49 -26.12
CA SER A 37 3.95 6.45 -25.31
C SER A 37 4.29 5.25 -26.19
N HIS A 38 5.58 4.89 -26.23
CA HIS A 38 6.10 3.72 -26.91
C HIS A 38 6.30 2.59 -25.91
N ALA A 39 5.88 1.38 -26.25
CA ALA A 39 6.12 0.19 -25.43
C ALA A 39 7.03 -0.78 -26.20
N PHE A 40 8.19 -1.09 -25.63
CA PHE A 40 9.18 -2.00 -26.20
C PHE A 40 9.27 -3.26 -25.34
N VAL A 41 9.28 -4.43 -25.98
CA VAL A 41 9.61 -5.68 -25.28
C VAL A 41 11.13 -5.77 -25.12
N ILE A 42 11.58 -5.99 -23.90
CA ILE A 42 13.00 -6.07 -23.57
C ILE A 42 13.42 -7.55 -23.52
N ALA A 43 14.41 -7.92 -24.33
CA ALA A 43 15.01 -9.25 -24.28
C ALA A 43 15.94 -9.44 -23.07
N ASN A 44 16.69 -8.39 -22.68
CA ASN A 44 17.61 -8.44 -21.55
C ASN A 44 17.58 -7.14 -20.73
N LYS A 45 16.86 -7.15 -19.61
CA LYS A 45 16.77 -6.01 -18.69
C LYS A 45 18.04 -5.70 -17.92
N GLN A 46 18.91 -6.69 -17.71
CA GLN A 46 20.18 -6.51 -16.97
C GLN A 46 21.18 -5.72 -17.83
N ALA A 47 21.29 -6.06 -19.11
CA ALA A 47 22.11 -5.32 -20.06
C ALA A 47 21.64 -3.86 -20.24
N LEU A 48 20.32 -3.65 -20.26
CA LEU A 48 19.75 -2.31 -20.40
C LEU A 48 20.00 -1.41 -19.18
N THR A 49 19.85 -1.96 -17.97
CA THR A 49 19.93 -1.17 -16.72
C THR A 49 21.32 -1.18 -16.09
N GLY A 50 22.17 -2.14 -16.44
CA GLY A 50 23.44 -2.40 -15.74
C GLY A 50 23.26 -2.99 -14.33
N LEU A 51 22.02 -3.30 -13.93
CA LEU A 51 21.69 -3.82 -12.61
C LEU A 51 21.46 -5.34 -12.64
N ILE A 52 21.82 -5.99 -11.54
CA ILE A 52 21.56 -7.41 -11.35
C ILE A 52 20.24 -7.58 -10.59
N PHE A 53 19.30 -8.29 -11.20
CA PHE A 53 18.01 -8.60 -10.59
C PHE A 53 18.05 -9.93 -9.83
N CYS A 54 17.31 -10.01 -8.73
CA CYS A 54 17.14 -11.26 -7.99
C CYS A 54 16.41 -12.32 -8.85
N PRO A 55 16.92 -13.56 -8.93
CA PRO A 55 16.31 -14.64 -9.71
C PRO A 55 15.03 -15.20 -9.08
N HIS A 56 14.77 -14.95 -7.79
CA HIS A 56 13.58 -15.47 -7.11
C HIS A 56 12.37 -14.54 -7.23
N CYS A 57 12.56 -13.23 -7.03
CA CYS A 57 11.46 -12.27 -7.08
C CYS A 57 11.41 -11.42 -8.36
N HIS A 58 12.46 -11.44 -9.18
CA HIS A 58 12.63 -10.63 -10.40
C HIS A 58 12.38 -9.12 -10.25
N SER A 59 12.20 -8.62 -9.03
CA SER A 59 11.78 -7.26 -8.73
C SER A 59 12.89 -6.45 -8.05
N LYS A 60 13.66 -7.08 -7.15
CA LYS A 60 14.76 -6.42 -6.46
C LYS A 60 15.98 -6.36 -7.37
N ALA A 61 16.47 -5.15 -7.61
CA ALA A 61 17.69 -4.87 -8.37
C ALA A 61 18.84 -4.47 -7.42
N PHE A 62 20.06 -4.77 -7.84
CA PHE A 62 21.31 -4.47 -7.14
C PHE A 62 22.31 -3.88 -8.12
N ASP A 63 23.04 -2.85 -7.70
CA ASP A 63 24.13 -2.26 -8.47
C ASP A 63 25.43 -3.03 -8.22
N PRO A 64 26.04 -3.66 -9.23
CA PRO A 64 27.31 -4.36 -9.09
C PRO A 64 28.47 -3.46 -8.65
N LYS A 65 28.34 -2.13 -8.84
CA LYS A 65 29.36 -1.15 -8.48
C LYS A 65 29.27 -0.72 -7.01
N ASP A 66 28.22 -1.10 -6.29
CA ASP A 66 28.07 -0.77 -4.87
C ASP A 66 29.11 -1.54 -4.03
N LYS A 67 29.76 -0.83 -3.09
CA LYS A 67 30.68 -1.41 -2.12
C LYS A 67 30.04 -2.52 -1.28
N ASN A 68 28.73 -2.40 -1.02
CA ASN A 68 27.97 -3.36 -0.21
C ASN A 68 27.25 -4.43 -1.05
N TYR A 69 27.46 -4.45 -2.37
CA TYR A 69 26.75 -5.33 -3.30
C TYR A 69 26.70 -6.79 -2.84
N SER A 70 27.86 -7.41 -2.56
CA SER A 70 27.93 -8.83 -2.17
C SER A 70 27.09 -9.12 -0.93
N ARG A 71 27.29 -8.34 0.14
CA ARG A 71 26.57 -8.52 1.41
C ARG A 71 25.06 -8.40 1.24
N ASP A 72 24.61 -7.37 0.52
CA ASP A 72 23.19 -7.05 0.41
C ASP A 72 22.48 -7.98 -0.58
N TYR A 73 23.18 -8.40 -1.64
CA TYR A 73 22.73 -9.42 -2.57
C TYR A 73 22.53 -10.77 -1.88
N GLU A 74 23.54 -11.28 -1.16
CA GLU A 74 23.48 -12.56 -0.45
C GLU A 74 22.36 -12.59 0.59
N LYS A 75 22.29 -11.54 1.44
CA LYS A 75 21.21 -11.40 2.43
C LYS A 75 19.83 -11.45 1.80
N HIS A 76 19.67 -10.82 0.64
CA HIS A 76 18.41 -10.83 -0.07
C HIS A 76 18.10 -12.20 -0.67
N ILE A 77 19.05 -12.85 -1.35
CA ILE A 77 18.84 -14.16 -1.99
C ILE A 77 18.36 -15.18 -0.97
N ILE A 78 19.04 -15.30 0.17
CA ILE A 78 18.68 -16.25 1.23
C ILE A 78 17.26 -15.97 1.73
N LYS A 79 16.97 -14.71 2.06
CA LYS A 79 15.64 -14.32 2.57
C LYS A 79 14.54 -14.49 1.53
N CYS A 80 14.84 -14.21 0.26
CA CYS A 80 13.88 -14.25 -0.84
C CYS A 80 13.58 -15.69 -1.27
N GLY A 81 14.60 -16.57 -1.29
CA GLY A 81 14.44 -18.01 -1.50
C GLY A 81 13.55 -18.64 -0.44
N ASN A 82 13.76 -18.31 0.84
CA ASN A 82 12.92 -18.78 1.95
C ASN A 82 11.45 -18.33 1.83
N ASN A 83 11.19 -17.20 1.17
CA ASN A 83 9.83 -16.69 0.93
C ASN A 83 9.23 -17.18 -0.39
N GLY A 84 9.91 -18.08 -1.12
CA GLY A 84 9.46 -18.58 -2.42
C GLY A 84 9.35 -17.48 -3.49
N GLY A 85 10.24 -16.48 -3.45
CA GLY A 85 10.22 -15.35 -4.39
C GLY A 85 9.12 -14.31 -4.13
N LYS A 86 8.20 -14.57 -3.19
CA LYS A 86 7.11 -13.64 -2.86
C LYS A 86 7.60 -12.52 -1.97
N ILE A 87 7.23 -11.29 -2.32
CA ILE A 87 7.53 -10.11 -1.49
C ILE A 87 6.50 -10.06 -0.35
N ILE A 88 6.88 -10.61 0.81
CA ILE A 88 6.06 -10.54 2.02
C ILE A 88 6.21 -9.16 2.66
N LYS A 89 5.32 -8.23 2.31
CA LYS A 89 5.17 -6.95 3.05
C LYS A 89 4.40 -7.23 4.34
N LYS A 90 5.11 -7.37 5.46
CA LYS A 90 4.46 -7.40 6.77
C LYS A 90 3.97 -6.00 7.10
N VAL A 91 2.65 -5.80 7.15
CA VAL A 91 2.06 -4.56 7.68
C VAL A 91 2.42 -4.50 9.16
N LYS A 92 3.23 -3.50 9.53
CA LYS A 92 3.46 -3.16 10.93
C LYS A 92 2.46 -2.06 11.27
N LEU A 93 1.43 -2.42 12.05
CA LEU A 93 0.57 -1.42 12.66
C LEU A 93 1.32 -0.79 13.84
N ASP A 94 1.17 0.52 14.01
CA ASP A 94 1.64 1.18 15.22
C ASP A 94 0.96 0.52 16.43
N TYR A 95 1.73 0.26 17.50
CA TYR A 95 1.21 -0.35 18.72
C TYR A 95 0.10 0.50 19.38
N VAL A 96 0.21 1.82 19.21
CA VAL A 96 -0.78 2.79 19.69
C VAL A 96 -1.68 3.18 18.53
N GLN A 97 -2.99 2.96 18.69
CA GLN A 97 -3.98 3.51 17.76
C GLN A 97 -3.90 5.03 17.82
N LYS A 98 -3.34 5.65 16.78
CA LYS A 98 -3.38 7.11 16.65
C LYS A 98 -4.84 7.49 16.35
N PRO A 99 -5.48 8.36 17.17
CA PRO A 99 -6.80 8.87 16.82
C PRO A 99 -6.71 9.51 15.43
N TYR A 100 -7.67 9.19 14.56
CA TYR A 100 -7.67 9.57 13.14
C TYR A 100 -8.02 11.05 12.95
N CYS A 101 -7.26 11.95 13.59
CA CYS A 101 -7.33 13.38 13.32
C CYS A 101 -5.92 13.99 13.38
N PRO A 102 -5.11 13.83 12.31
CA PRO A 102 -3.75 14.35 12.24
C PRO A 102 -3.68 15.85 12.54
N HIS A 103 -4.71 16.61 12.15
CA HIS A 103 -4.78 18.05 12.36
C HIS A 103 -4.96 18.47 13.83
N ILE A 104 -5.67 17.67 14.63
CA ILE A 104 -5.80 17.92 16.08
C ILE A 104 -4.49 17.57 16.80
N MET A 105 -3.85 16.45 16.44
CA MET A 105 -2.59 16.03 17.06
C MET A 105 -1.39 16.93 16.73
N GLN A 106 -1.41 17.63 15.60
CA GLN A 106 -0.38 18.61 15.23
C GLN A 106 -0.60 19.99 15.88
N ASN A 107 -1.72 20.22 16.58
CA ASN A 107 -2.00 21.47 17.24
C ASN A 107 -1.23 21.57 18.58
N LYS A 108 -0.23 22.47 18.63
CA LYS A 108 0.61 22.69 19.82
C LYS A 108 -0.20 23.07 21.06
N THR A 109 -1.28 23.83 20.90
CA THR A 109 -2.15 24.26 22.01
C THR A 109 -2.91 23.07 22.60
N TYR A 110 -3.46 22.20 21.73
CA TYR A 110 -4.13 20.98 22.19
C TYR A 110 -3.16 20.04 22.91
N GLN A 111 -1.94 19.86 22.35
CA GLN A 111 -0.91 19.04 23.00
C GLN A 111 -0.52 19.55 24.39
N TYR A 112 -0.39 20.88 24.56
CA TYR A 112 -0.13 21.49 25.85
C TYR A 112 -1.27 21.26 26.85
N LEU A 113 -2.53 21.47 26.44
CA LEU A 113 -3.69 21.29 27.32
C LEU A 113 -3.87 19.82 27.73
N LEU A 114 -3.68 18.89 26.79
CA LEU A 114 -3.72 17.45 27.04
C LEU A 114 -2.64 17.02 28.07
N ALA A 115 -1.40 17.49 27.91
CA ALA A 115 -0.31 17.18 28.84
C ALA A 115 -0.54 17.71 30.26
N ASN A 116 -1.38 18.75 30.42
CA ASN A 116 -1.71 19.37 31.70
C ASN A 116 -3.11 18.99 32.22
N GLY A 117 -3.83 18.07 31.56
CA GLY A 117 -5.18 17.65 31.96
C GLY A 117 -6.25 18.75 31.86
N ARG A 118 -6.03 19.77 31.00
CA ARG A 118 -6.89 20.95 30.82
C ARG A 118 -7.66 20.91 29.49
N GLU A 119 -8.10 19.72 29.10
CA GLU A 119 -8.75 19.49 27.80
C GLU A 119 -10.06 20.27 27.64
N ASN A 120 -10.77 20.53 28.74
CA ASN A 120 -11.99 21.31 28.81
C ASN A 120 -11.82 22.78 28.39
N GLU A 121 -10.60 23.31 28.39
CA GLU A 121 -10.30 24.68 27.98
C GLU A 121 -10.02 24.78 26.47
N TYR A 122 -9.88 23.66 25.77
CA TYR A 122 -9.61 23.67 24.35
C TYR A 122 -10.81 24.22 23.58
N LYS A 123 -10.66 25.43 23.06
CA LYS A 123 -11.59 26.01 22.09
C LYS A 123 -11.09 25.66 20.71
N PRO A 124 -11.84 24.86 19.96
CA PRO A 124 -11.42 24.52 18.62
C PRO A 124 -11.53 25.75 17.72
N THR A 125 -10.67 25.83 16.71
CA THR A 125 -10.67 26.95 15.75
C THR A 125 -12.03 26.99 15.06
N GLN A 126 -12.72 28.14 15.07
CA GLN A 126 -13.97 28.31 14.32
C GLN A 126 -13.80 27.74 12.89
N TYR A 127 -14.82 27.02 12.39
CA TYR A 127 -14.86 26.33 11.09
C TYR A 127 -14.15 24.96 10.97
N PHE A 128 -13.74 24.34 12.07
CA PHE A 128 -13.29 22.94 12.03
C PHE A 128 -14.46 21.94 12.00
N ILE A 129 -14.31 20.85 11.25
CA ILE A 129 -15.31 19.79 11.16
C ILE A 129 -15.10 18.83 12.34
N THR A 130 -16.12 18.65 13.18
CA THR A 130 -16.16 17.55 14.15
C THR A 130 -16.74 16.31 13.48
N TYR A 131 -16.02 15.20 13.53
CA TYR A 131 -16.54 13.91 13.09
C TYR A 131 -17.14 13.18 14.29
N ASP A 132 -18.43 12.90 14.23
CA ASP A 132 -19.09 11.99 15.18
C ASP A 132 -18.81 10.56 14.69
N LEU A 133 -17.88 9.87 15.33
CA LEU A 133 -17.48 8.51 14.95
C LEU A 133 -18.40 7.50 15.62
N GLU A 134 -19.55 7.24 15.00
CA GLU A 134 -20.42 6.14 15.42
C GLU A 134 -19.89 4.81 14.84
N THR A 135 -19.65 3.83 15.72
CA THR A 135 -19.26 2.48 15.30
C THR A 135 -20.51 1.63 15.11
N VAL A 136 -20.79 1.24 13.86
CA VAL A 136 -21.88 0.30 13.57
C VAL A 136 -21.26 -1.09 13.41
N PRO A 137 -21.66 -2.11 14.21
CA PRO A 137 -21.13 -3.45 14.08
C PRO A 137 -21.61 -4.08 12.76
N LYS A 138 -20.70 -4.19 11.78
CA LYS A 138 -20.95 -4.87 10.51
C LYS A 138 -20.17 -6.18 10.49
N LYS A 139 -20.88 -7.31 10.32
CA LYS A 139 -20.26 -8.65 10.23
C LYS A 139 -19.64 -8.83 8.84
N VAL A 140 -18.32 -8.76 8.73
CA VAL A 140 -17.62 -8.84 7.43
C VAL A 140 -17.06 -10.24 7.13
N ASN A 141 -17.02 -11.16 8.10
CA ASN A 141 -16.74 -12.59 7.87
C ASN A 141 -17.05 -13.45 9.11
N LYS A 142 -17.40 -14.74 8.96
CA LYS A 142 -17.76 -15.64 10.08
C LYS A 142 -16.57 -15.95 11.02
N ASN A 143 -15.34 -15.89 10.51
CA ASN A 143 -14.16 -16.38 11.22
C ASN A 143 -13.24 -15.28 11.79
N PHE A 144 -13.47 -14.01 11.44
CA PHE A 144 -12.70 -12.88 11.99
C PHE A 144 -13.66 -11.71 12.27
N MET A 145 -13.89 -11.45 13.55
CA MET A 145 -14.73 -10.33 14.00
C MET A 145 -13.87 -9.06 14.06
N ILE A 146 -13.59 -8.44 12.91
CA ILE A 146 -13.11 -7.06 12.88
C ILE A 146 -14.36 -6.17 12.90
N ILE A 147 -14.63 -5.52 14.04
CA ILE A 147 -15.65 -4.47 14.13
C ILE A 147 -14.94 -3.14 13.91
N ALA A 148 -15.18 -2.51 12.76
CA ALA A 148 -15.25 -1.06 12.60
C ALA A 148 -15.66 -0.72 11.17
N ALA A 149 -16.96 -0.52 10.94
CA ALA A 149 -17.40 0.37 9.88
C ALA A 149 -17.83 1.67 10.57
N CYS A 150 -17.02 2.72 10.42
CA CYS A 150 -17.41 4.07 10.85
C CYS A 150 -18.32 4.64 9.77
N SER A 151 -19.58 4.90 10.11
CA SER A 151 -20.45 5.71 9.27
C SER A 151 -20.23 7.18 9.66
N ASN A 152 -19.84 8.01 8.71
CA ASN A 152 -19.58 9.42 8.95
C ASN A 152 -20.90 10.21 8.90
N ALA A 153 -21.29 10.85 10.00
CA ALA A 153 -22.28 11.91 9.99
C ALA A 153 -21.57 13.26 10.12
N ILE A 154 -21.79 14.16 9.17
CA ILE A 154 -21.28 15.55 9.23
C ILE A 154 -22.23 16.33 10.15
N LYS A 155 -21.76 16.72 11.34
CA LYS A 155 -22.43 17.72 12.18
C LYS A 155 -21.61 18.99 12.16
N TYR A 156 -22.18 20.08 11.68
CA TYR A 156 -21.57 21.40 11.78
C TYR A 156 -21.75 21.91 13.22
N ALA A 157 -20.64 22.21 13.91
CA ALA A 157 -20.69 23.04 15.12
C ALA A 157 -20.53 24.50 14.67
N MET A 158 -21.60 25.29 14.84
CA MET A 158 -21.55 26.76 14.74
C MET A 158 -20.79 27.35 15.92
#